data_AF-A0A523RI82-F1
#
_entry.id   AF-A0A523RI82-F1
#
_cell.length_a   1.000
_cell.length_b   1.000
_cell.length_c   1.000
_cell.angle_alpha   90.00
_cell.angle_beta   90.00
_cell.angle_gamma   90.00
#
_symmetry.space_group_name_H-M   'P 1'
#
loop_
_entity.id
_entity.type
_entity.pdbx_description
1 polymer ?
#
loop_
_entity_poly.entity_id
_entity_poly.type
_entity_poly.pdbx_seq_one_letter_code
_entity_poly.pdbx_strand_id
1 'polypeptide(L)'
;MLLARLLESAPAGILRKIYEEIEKKFAVPIEAVISDKQRNIVNSVKDFNPNIPHVYCQYHFLNHVAAPINSKDSHLRTTLQKTVRSLSLVQNEPTGDKEGAITKDSPVAEIFTPVTEELKCAISARGNKFNTFAGREMYLNLMHILSRLEELQTNDLPKKVVRSFHALIGSLKKLLNSTKPIYEEQCSLLHDFQWLRAIFSHREWSGDRIKKWVQKWLSLLHKRLELASMEHVAANLKWQYPSHAMTVQEAWLQWIRLEDSYNDGLYCAYDDPDLDFTNNAKEQLFHHSKAHFKSLLGRQNIGRAYQSRGGLYAHLIDLDYSDEHISSVLLASETPLIEANRHKHNAQYTVKRRKWRIREEETGNFERFESNLQALKNQG
;
A
#
# COMPACT_ATOMS: atom_id res chain seq x y z
N MET A 1 -35.76 -8.24 -3.33
CA MET A 1 -34.81 -7.35 -4.02
C MET A 1 -33.45 -8.06 -4.03
N LEU A 2 -32.88 -8.43 -5.20
CA LEU A 2 -31.64 -9.24 -5.27
C LEU A 2 -30.35 -8.39 -5.20
N LEU A 3 -30.46 -7.06 -5.25
CA LEU A 3 -29.32 -6.13 -5.23
C LEU A 3 -28.53 -6.15 -3.91
N ALA A 4 -29.13 -6.61 -2.82
CA ALA A 4 -28.49 -6.66 -1.51
C ALA A 4 -29.15 -7.74 -0.62
N ARG A 5 -28.50 -8.91 -0.49
CA ARG A 5 -28.90 -9.97 0.45
C ARG A 5 -27.79 -10.16 1.49
N LEU A 6 -28.16 -10.16 2.76
CA LEU A 6 -27.23 -10.56 3.83
C LEU A 6 -27.19 -12.09 3.87
N LEU A 7 -26.00 -12.66 3.76
CA LEU A 7 -25.79 -14.09 3.92
C LEU A 7 -25.08 -14.32 5.26
N GLU A 8 -25.72 -15.03 6.18
CA GLU A 8 -25.08 -15.43 7.45
C GLU A 8 -23.92 -16.42 7.21
N SER A 9 -24.09 -17.28 6.20
CA SER A 9 -23.02 -18.10 5.63
C SER A 9 -23.25 -18.25 4.12
N ALA A 10 -22.15 -18.49 3.39
CA ALA A 10 -22.15 -18.64 1.93
C ALA A 10 -21.50 -19.97 1.50
N PRO A 11 -22.06 -21.13 1.86
CA PRO A 11 -21.62 -22.41 1.32
C PRO A 11 -21.95 -22.50 -0.17
N ALA A 12 -21.20 -23.34 -0.91
CA ALA A 12 -21.29 -23.42 -2.36
C ALA A 12 -22.72 -23.67 -2.87
N GLY A 13 -23.46 -24.58 -2.25
CA GLY A 13 -24.85 -24.88 -2.63
C GLY A 13 -25.84 -23.72 -2.43
N ILE A 14 -25.59 -22.82 -1.46
CA ILE A 14 -26.42 -21.61 -1.29
C ILE A 14 -26.09 -20.61 -2.40
N LEU A 15 -24.81 -20.41 -2.71
CA LEU A 15 -24.38 -19.50 -3.78
C LEU A 15 -24.89 -19.96 -5.15
N ARG A 16 -24.85 -21.26 -5.43
CA ARG A 16 -25.44 -21.84 -6.66
C ARG A 16 -26.91 -21.46 -6.82
N LYS A 17 -27.72 -21.64 -5.77
CA LYS A 17 -29.15 -21.27 -5.80
C LYS A 17 -29.36 -19.78 -6.04
N ILE A 18 -28.44 -18.93 -5.61
CA ILE A 18 -28.49 -17.49 -5.88
C ILE A 18 -28.26 -17.21 -7.38
N TYR A 19 -27.32 -17.91 -8.03
CA TYR A 19 -27.13 -17.78 -9.48
C TYR A 19 -28.40 -18.18 -10.26
N GLU A 20 -29.00 -19.33 -9.91
CA GLU A 20 -30.26 -19.79 -10.50
C GLU A 20 -31.42 -18.79 -10.27
N GLU A 21 -31.48 -18.18 -9.08
CA GLU A 21 -32.47 -17.13 -8.76
C GLU A 21 -32.25 -15.86 -9.60
N ILE A 22 -30.99 -15.46 -9.83
CA ILE A 22 -30.64 -14.30 -10.66
C ILE A 22 -31.09 -14.53 -12.09
N GLU A 23 -30.72 -15.65 -12.72
CA GLU A 23 -31.11 -15.94 -14.11
C GLU A 23 -32.64 -15.99 -14.26
N LYS A 24 -33.31 -16.70 -13.35
CA LYS A 24 -34.78 -16.80 -13.38
C LYS A 24 -35.45 -15.45 -13.22
N LYS A 25 -34.91 -14.59 -12.37
CA LYS A 25 -35.54 -13.29 -12.07
C LYS A 25 -35.34 -12.28 -13.17
N PHE A 26 -34.14 -12.19 -13.72
CA PHE A 26 -33.81 -11.20 -14.75
C PHE A 26 -34.03 -11.74 -16.17
N ALA A 27 -34.34 -13.03 -16.31
CA ALA A 27 -34.55 -13.71 -17.59
C ALA A 27 -33.36 -13.54 -18.55
N VAL A 28 -32.15 -13.47 -18.00
CA VAL A 28 -30.88 -13.36 -18.73
C VAL A 28 -29.91 -14.41 -18.21
N PRO A 29 -29.16 -15.09 -19.10
CA PRO A 29 -28.12 -16.03 -18.68
C PRO A 29 -26.94 -15.31 -18.03
N ILE A 30 -26.27 -15.98 -17.10
CA ILE A 30 -24.98 -15.54 -16.60
C ILE A 30 -23.90 -16.04 -17.56
N GLU A 31 -23.26 -15.13 -18.28
CA GLU A 31 -22.24 -15.47 -19.28
C GLU A 31 -20.83 -15.64 -18.67
N ALA A 32 -20.55 -15.00 -17.54
CA ALA A 32 -19.25 -15.09 -16.86
C ALA A 32 -19.34 -14.75 -15.37
N VAL A 33 -18.36 -15.22 -14.60
CA VAL A 33 -18.22 -14.89 -13.17
C VAL A 33 -16.82 -14.37 -12.88
N ILE A 34 -16.73 -13.28 -12.12
CA ILE A 34 -15.46 -12.72 -11.63
C ILE A 34 -15.45 -12.78 -10.10
N SER A 35 -14.44 -13.38 -9.48
CA SER A 35 -14.36 -13.46 -8.02
C SER A 35 -12.94 -13.42 -7.44
N ASP A 36 -12.84 -13.26 -6.13
CA ASP A 36 -11.60 -13.32 -5.34
C ASP A 36 -11.05 -14.74 -5.11
N LYS A 37 -11.64 -15.75 -5.78
CA LYS A 37 -11.27 -17.17 -5.69
C LYS A 37 -11.47 -17.79 -4.30
N GLN A 38 -12.43 -17.32 -3.51
CA GLN A 38 -12.86 -18.07 -2.33
C GLN A 38 -13.39 -19.46 -2.71
N ARG A 39 -13.01 -20.48 -1.94
CA ARG A 39 -13.32 -21.90 -2.21
C ARG A 39 -14.81 -22.16 -2.47
N ASN A 40 -15.69 -21.57 -1.66
CA ASN A 40 -17.13 -21.78 -1.83
C ASN A 40 -17.67 -21.15 -3.12
N ILE A 41 -17.12 -20.01 -3.53
CA ILE A 41 -17.49 -19.36 -4.80
C ILE A 41 -17.03 -20.23 -5.96
N VAL A 42 -15.76 -20.65 -5.98
CA VAL A 42 -15.21 -21.53 -7.03
C VAL A 42 -16.03 -22.81 -7.17
N ASN A 43 -16.32 -23.49 -6.07
CA ASN A 43 -17.15 -24.69 -6.10
C ASN A 43 -18.57 -24.38 -6.58
N SER A 44 -19.18 -23.27 -6.15
CA SER A 44 -20.54 -22.93 -6.57
C SER A 44 -20.66 -22.61 -8.06
N VAL A 45 -19.65 -21.96 -8.65
CA VAL A 45 -19.63 -21.68 -10.09
C VAL A 45 -19.50 -22.99 -10.87
N LYS A 46 -18.58 -23.86 -10.44
CA LYS A 46 -18.40 -25.18 -11.07
C LYS A 46 -19.65 -26.05 -10.97
N ASP A 47 -20.34 -26.03 -9.83
CA ASP A 47 -21.59 -26.76 -9.60
C ASP A 47 -22.78 -26.15 -10.37
N PHE A 48 -22.74 -24.84 -10.62
CA PHE A 48 -23.78 -24.11 -11.35
C PHE A 48 -23.66 -24.34 -12.86
N ASN A 49 -22.49 -24.07 -13.43
CA ASN A 49 -22.18 -24.38 -14.82
C ASN A 49 -20.65 -24.45 -14.99
N PRO A 50 -20.07 -25.64 -15.20
CA PRO A 50 -18.62 -25.81 -15.31
C PRO A 50 -18.02 -25.19 -16.59
N ASN A 51 -18.86 -24.81 -17.56
CA ASN A 51 -18.41 -24.24 -18.82
C ASN A 51 -18.42 -22.70 -18.83
N ILE A 52 -18.96 -22.06 -17.78
CA ILE A 52 -18.94 -20.59 -17.69
C ILE A 52 -17.51 -20.11 -17.41
N PRO A 53 -17.00 -19.12 -18.16
CA PRO A 53 -15.77 -18.41 -17.82
C PRO A 53 -15.78 -17.92 -16.37
N HIS A 54 -14.88 -18.49 -15.55
CA HIS A 54 -14.68 -18.05 -14.17
C HIS A 54 -13.34 -17.31 -14.04
N VAL A 55 -13.40 -15.99 -14.14
CA VAL A 55 -12.24 -15.10 -13.96
C VAL A 55 -11.88 -14.99 -12.48
N TYR A 56 -10.62 -15.25 -12.17
CA TYR A 56 -10.06 -14.96 -10.85
C TYR A 56 -9.45 -13.56 -10.83
N CYS A 57 -9.86 -12.77 -9.85
CA CYS A 57 -9.50 -11.37 -9.72
C CYS A 57 -7.98 -11.18 -9.63
N GLN A 58 -7.38 -10.59 -10.66
CA GLN A 58 -5.94 -10.37 -10.74
C GLN A 58 -5.44 -9.43 -9.64
N TYR A 59 -6.28 -8.49 -9.19
CA TYR A 59 -5.94 -7.62 -8.07
C TYR A 59 -5.73 -8.40 -6.76
N HIS A 60 -6.55 -9.42 -6.49
CA HIS A 60 -6.38 -10.30 -5.33
C HIS A 60 -5.16 -11.20 -5.49
N PHE A 61 -4.94 -11.75 -6.68
CA PHE A 61 -3.72 -12.49 -6.98
C PHE A 61 -2.47 -11.64 -6.70
N LEU A 62 -2.38 -10.44 -7.27
CA LEU A 62 -1.26 -9.52 -7.06
C LEU A 62 -1.13 -9.07 -5.59
N ASN A 63 -2.23 -8.90 -4.86
CA ASN A 63 -2.19 -8.64 -3.42
C ASN A 63 -1.53 -9.79 -2.65
N HIS A 64 -1.85 -11.03 -3.00
CA HIS A 64 -1.25 -12.21 -2.37
C HIS A 64 0.24 -12.35 -2.75
N VAL A 65 0.61 -12.11 -4.01
CA VAL A 65 2.02 -12.07 -4.44
C VAL A 65 2.78 -10.97 -3.68
N ALA A 66 2.20 -9.78 -3.51
CA ALA A 66 2.82 -8.67 -2.80
C ALA A 66 2.90 -8.87 -1.27
N ALA A 67 2.22 -9.87 -0.70
CA ALA A 67 2.09 -9.99 0.75
C ALA A 67 3.44 -10.15 1.48
N PRO A 68 4.39 -10.99 1.04
CA PRO A 68 5.73 -11.06 1.64
C PRO A 68 6.50 -9.72 1.56
N ILE A 69 6.38 -9.01 0.44
CA ILE A 69 6.98 -7.68 0.23
C ILE A 69 6.37 -6.68 1.23
N ASN A 70 5.04 -6.68 1.39
CA ASN A 70 4.32 -5.81 2.31
C ASN A 70 4.69 -6.09 3.77
N SER A 71 4.89 -7.35 4.15
CA SER A 71 5.34 -7.72 5.49
C SER A 71 6.74 -7.19 5.79
N LYS A 72 7.68 -7.32 4.83
CA LYS A 72 9.02 -6.73 4.95
C LYS A 72 8.98 -5.22 4.99
N ASP A 73 8.21 -4.57 4.12
CA ASP A 73 8.06 -3.11 4.09
C ASP A 73 7.52 -2.56 5.41
N SER A 74 6.50 -3.22 5.95
CA SER A 74 5.85 -2.81 7.20
C SER A 74 6.80 -2.92 8.38
N HIS A 75 7.62 -3.97 8.43
CA HIS A 75 8.65 -4.14 9.44
C HIS A 75 9.74 -3.07 9.30
N LEU A 76 10.29 -2.89 8.09
CA LEU A 76 11.28 -1.87 7.78
C LEU A 76 10.78 -0.48 8.21
N ARG A 77 9.58 -0.10 7.78
CA ARG A 77 8.92 1.16 8.13
C ARG A 77 8.83 1.35 9.64
N THR A 78 8.35 0.33 10.36
CA THR A 78 8.14 0.41 11.81
C THR A 78 9.47 0.57 12.55
N THR A 79 10.49 -0.18 12.14
CA THR A 79 11.84 -0.09 12.70
C THR A 79 12.45 1.29 12.47
N LEU A 80 12.42 1.80 11.24
CA LEU A 80 12.95 3.13 10.90
C LEU A 80 12.22 4.24 11.69
N GLN A 81 10.89 4.22 11.72
CA GLN A 81 10.09 5.20 12.45
C GLN A 81 10.39 5.18 13.95
N LYS A 82 10.45 3.99 14.55
CA LYS A 82 10.71 3.84 15.98
C LYS A 82 12.08 4.40 16.34
N THR A 83 13.12 4.04 15.60
CA THR A 83 14.48 4.49 15.89
C THR A 83 14.63 6.00 15.68
N VAL A 84 14.17 6.55 14.56
CA VAL A 84 14.29 8.00 14.29
C VAL A 84 13.53 8.83 15.33
N ARG A 85 12.31 8.41 15.74
CA ARG A 85 11.55 9.09 16.79
C ARG A 85 12.20 9.00 18.18
N SER A 86 13.07 8.02 18.40
CA SER A 86 13.81 7.87 19.67
C SER A 86 15.11 8.66 19.74
N LEU A 87 15.54 9.30 18.65
CA LEU A 87 16.73 10.14 18.64
C LEU A 87 16.51 11.35 19.56
N SER A 88 17.45 11.59 20.47
CA SER A 88 17.37 12.69 21.44
C SER A 88 17.13 14.06 20.78
N LEU A 89 17.77 14.33 19.64
CA LEU A 89 17.55 15.57 18.88
C LEU A 89 16.11 15.71 18.37
N VAL A 90 15.48 14.60 17.96
CA VAL A 90 14.09 14.59 17.47
C VAL A 90 13.09 14.72 18.63
N GLN A 91 13.40 14.15 19.80
CA GLN A 91 12.56 14.23 20.99
C GLN A 91 12.61 15.60 21.67
N ASN A 92 13.79 16.22 21.67
CA ASN A 92 14.04 17.51 22.32
C ASN A 92 13.98 18.70 21.35
N GLU A 93 13.41 18.51 20.16
CA GLU A 93 13.23 19.60 19.18
C GLU A 93 12.38 20.71 19.81
N PRO A 94 12.83 21.98 19.73
CA PRO A 94 12.12 23.10 20.35
C PRO A 94 10.72 23.28 19.73
N THR A 95 9.74 23.59 20.58
CA THR A 95 8.38 23.92 20.14
C THR A 95 8.25 25.39 19.76
N GLY A 96 7.77 25.67 18.54
CA GLY A 96 7.53 27.02 18.02
C GLY A 96 8.69 27.56 17.17
N ASP A 97 8.39 28.50 16.27
CA ASP A 97 9.39 29.20 15.48
C ASP A 97 10.14 30.20 16.39
N LYS A 98 11.42 29.94 16.62
CA LYS A 98 12.30 30.91 17.28
C LYS A 98 12.96 31.76 16.21
N GLU A 99 12.62 33.05 16.17
CA GLU A 99 13.17 34.03 15.23
C GLU A 99 14.57 34.56 15.63
N GLY A 100 15.25 33.90 16.57
CA GLY A 100 16.57 34.31 17.05
C GLY A 100 17.70 33.83 16.14
N ALA A 101 18.73 34.66 15.94
CA ALA A 101 19.95 34.23 15.27
C ALA A 101 20.67 33.14 16.09
N ILE A 102 21.15 32.10 15.40
CA ILE A 102 21.93 31.03 16.05
C ILE A 102 23.27 31.58 16.54
N THR A 103 23.60 31.30 17.80
CA THR A 103 24.87 31.66 18.44
C THR A 103 25.54 30.45 19.07
N LYS A 104 26.80 30.61 19.48
CA LYS A 104 27.54 29.55 20.21
C LYS A 104 26.84 29.09 21.49
N ASP A 105 26.02 29.94 22.10
CA ASP A 105 25.26 29.64 23.31
C ASP A 105 23.93 28.96 23.03
N SER A 106 23.45 28.97 21.79
CA SER A 106 22.21 28.29 21.40
C SER A 106 22.21 26.81 21.83
N PRO A 107 21.06 26.29 22.28
CA PRO A 107 20.90 24.87 22.56
C PRO A 107 21.16 24.03 21.30
N VAL A 108 21.80 22.87 21.46
CA VAL A 108 22.10 21.99 20.32
C VAL A 108 20.83 21.56 19.58
N ALA A 109 19.73 21.34 20.29
CA ALA A 109 18.45 20.99 19.67
C ALA A 109 17.96 22.08 18.69
N GLU A 110 18.21 23.36 18.97
CA GLU A 110 17.81 24.48 18.13
C GLU A 110 18.67 24.59 16.86
N ILE A 111 19.98 24.32 16.99
CA ILE A 111 20.91 24.26 15.86
C ILE A 111 20.50 23.15 14.88
N PHE A 112 20.07 22.00 15.42
CA PHE A 112 19.72 20.80 14.65
C PHE A 112 18.25 20.72 14.21
N THR A 113 17.40 21.68 14.57
CA THR A 113 15.99 21.73 14.14
C THR A 113 15.79 21.46 12.64
N PRO A 114 16.59 22.03 11.71
CA PRO A 114 16.39 21.74 10.30
C PRO A 114 16.62 20.27 9.93
N VAL A 115 17.62 19.63 10.54
CA VAL A 115 17.91 18.21 10.31
C VAL A 115 16.84 17.33 10.95
N THR A 116 16.30 17.69 12.11
CA THR A 116 15.24 16.90 12.76
C THR A 116 13.92 17.02 12.02
N GLU A 117 13.61 18.18 11.45
CA GLU A 117 12.50 18.35 10.49
C GLU A 117 12.69 17.46 9.25
N GLU A 118 13.90 17.41 8.70
CA GLU A 118 14.23 16.57 7.55
C GLU A 118 14.04 15.08 7.87
N LEU A 119 14.51 14.63 9.04
CA LEU A 119 14.28 13.28 9.55
C LEU A 119 12.79 12.98 9.72
N LYS A 120 11.99 13.94 10.21
CA LYS A 120 10.53 13.81 10.34
C LYS A 120 9.84 13.72 8.98
N CYS A 121 10.31 14.48 7.98
CA CYS A 121 9.85 14.39 6.59
C CYS A 121 10.21 13.02 6.00
N ALA A 122 11.44 12.54 6.20
CA ALA A 122 11.91 11.24 5.73
C ALA A 122 10.99 10.09 6.19
N ILE A 123 10.66 10.05 7.49
CA ILE A 123 9.84 8.98 8.09
C ILE A 123 8.32 9.18 7.91
N SER A 124 7.91 10.24 7.21
CA SER A 124 6.52 10.50 6.85
C SER A 124 6.13 9.95 5.47
N ALA A 125 7.04 9.18 4.85
CA ALA A 125 6.84 8.58 3.53
C ALA A 125 5.54 7.77 3.44
N ARG A 126 4.90 7.90 2.28
CA ARG A 126 3.63 7.23 1.97
C ARG A 126 3.82 6.24 0.84
N GLY A 127 3.18 5.08 0.99
CA GLY A 127 3.15 4.03 -0.02
C GLY A 127 1.86 4.00 -0.80
N ASN A 128 1.91 3.32 -1.94
CA ASN A 128 0.80 2.89 -2.76
C ASN A 128 0.98 1.39 -3.02
N LYS A 129 -0.10 0.63 -2.83
CA LYS A 129 -0.16 -0.82 -2.66
C LYS A 129 0.80 -1.66 -3.52
N PHE A 130 1.03 -1.28 -4.77
CA PHE A 130 1.95 -2.00 -5.66
C PHE A 130 3.11 -1.15 -6.22
N ASN A 131 3.03 0.18 -6.12
CA ASN A 131 3.93 1.09 -6.82
C ASN A 131 5.00 1.67 -5.91
N THR A 132 4.62 2.09 -4.69
CA THR A 132 5.52 2.74 -3.76
C THR A 132 5.40 2.10 -2.39
N PHE A 133 6.55 1.76 -1.80
CA PHE A 133 6.62 1.03 -0.54
C PHE A 133 7.17 1.95 0.52
N ALA A 134 6.38 2.23 1.55
CA ALA A 134 6.67 3.32 2.48
C ALA A 134 7.97 3.08 3.25
N GLY A 135 8.22 1.84 3.71
CA GLY A 135 9.46 1.48 4.38
C GLY A 135 10.69 1.66 3.49
N ARG A 136 10.61 1.22 2.23
CA ARG A 136 11.64 1.43 1.21
C ARG A 136 11.94 2.91 1.00
N GLU A 137 10.90 3.74 0.86
CA GLU A 137 11.06 5.19 0.67
C GLU A 137 11.69 5.87 1.89
N MET A 138 11.33 5.46 3.11
CA MET A 138 11.97 5.94 4.33
C MET A 138 13.45 5.55 4.38
N TYR A 139 13.79 4.32 3.99
CA TYR A 139 15.17 3.86 3.98
C TYR A 139 16.03 4.72 3.05
N LEU A 140 15.57 4.90 1.80
CA LEU A 140 16.25 5.74 0.81
C LEU A 140 16.36 7.20 1.26
N ASN A 141 15.31 7.76 1.86
CA ASN A 141 15.33 9.11 2.43
C ASN A 141 16.39 9.27 3.53
N LEU A 142 16.48 8.30 4.44
CA LEU A 142 17.45 8.33 5.53
C LEU A 142 18.89 8.11 5.01
N MET A 143 19.08 7.29 3.98
CA MET A 143 20.36 7.18 3.28
C MET A 143 20.78 8.52 2.68
N HIS A 144 19.86 9.23 2.02
CA HIS A 144 20.13 10.55 1.46
C HIS A 144 20.53 11.56 2.54
N ILE A 145 19.78 11.61 3.65
CA ILE A 145 20.14 12.46 4.80
C ILE A 145 21.53 12.12 5.34
N LEU A 146 21.84 10.83 5.49
CA LEU A 146 23.16 10.40 5.96
C LEU A 146 24.27 10.88 5.02
N SER A 147 24.14 10.68 3.71
CA SER A 147 25.12 11.15 2.71
C SER A 147 25.36 12.65 2.84
N ARG A 148 24.28 13.44 2.89
CA ARG A 148 24.36 14.89 3.04
C ARG A 148 25.04 15.32 4.33
N LEU A 149 24.78 14.63 5.44
CA LEU A 149 25.46 14.90 6.71
C LEU A 149 26.95 14.53 6.66
N GLU A 150 27.33 13.46 5.95
CA GLU A 150 28.75 13.06 5.85
C GLU A 150 29.59 14.03 5.01
N GLU A 151 28.97 14.78 4.09
CA GLU A 151 29.63 15.80 3.26
C GLU A 151 29.96 17.10 4.03
N LEU A 152 29.32 17.35 5.18
CA LEU A 152 29.48 18.60 5.92
C LEU A 152 30.77 18.65 6.74
N GLN A 153 31.46 19.78 6.67
CA GLN A 153 32.68 20.03 7.43
C GLN A 153 32.40 20.51 8.86
N THR A 154 32.92 19.78 9.85
CA THR A 154 32.72 20.06 11.29
C THR A 154 33.87 20.83 11.95
N ASN A 155 34.88 21.26 11.17
CA ASN A 155 35.99 22.06 11.65
C ASN A 155 35.48 23.38 12.28
N ASP A 156 36.15 23.82 13.34
CA ASP A 156 35.88 25.09 14.05
C ASP A 156 34.48 25.22 14.68
N LEU A 157 33.75 24.11 14.82
CA LEU A 157 32.47 24.07 15.52
C LEU A 157 32.65 23.84 17.04
N PRO A 158 31.71 24.32 17.87
CA PRO A 158 31.71 24.02 19.30
C PRO A 158 31.71 22.50 19.57
N LYS A 159 32.52 22.04 20.54
CA LYS A 159 32.64 20.60 20.89
C LYS A 159 31.31 19.91 21.13
N LYS A 160 30.32 20.61 21.73
CA LYS A 160 28.96 20.09 21.96
C LYS A 160 28.24 19.74 20.65
N VAL A 161 28.37 20.58 19.62
CA VAL A 161 27.77 20.42 18.30
C VAL A 161 28.42 19.25 17.56
N VAL A 162 29.76 19.20 17.54
CA VAL A 162 30.52 18.11 16.90
C VAL A 162 30.16 16.74 17.50
N ARG A 163 30.04 16.65 18.83
CA ARG A 163 29.62 15.40 19.50
C ARG A 163 28.22 14.95 19.06
N SER A 164 27.25 15.86 19.07
CA SER A 164 25.87 15.54 18.65
C SER A 164 25.79 15.20 17.16
N PHE A 165 26.60 15.85 16.33
CA PHE A 165 26.74 15.55 14.92
C PHE A 165 27.22 14.11 14.67
N HIS A 166 28.35 13.72 15.29
CA HIS A 166 28.88 12.36 15.19
C HIS A 166 27.93 11.32 15.80
N ALA A 167 27.26 11.64 16.90
CA ALA A 167 26.28 10.74 17.51
C ALA A 167 25.07 10.50 16.59
N LEU A 168 24.59 11.53 15.90
CA LEU A 168 23.52 11.42 14.92
C LEU A 168 23.94 10.55 13.73
N ILE A 169 25.09 10.85 13.10
CA ILE A 169 25.64 10.05 11.99
C ILE A 169 25.83 8.59 12.40
N GLY A 170 26.44 8.35 13.56
CA GLY A 170 26.65 6.99 14.08
C GLY A 170 25.34 6.24 14.30
N SER A 171 24.30 6.93 14.80
CA SER A 171 22.97 6.35 14.98
C SER A 171 22.30 6.00 13.65
N LEU A 172 22.38 6.88 12.65
CA LEU A 172 21.83 6.65 11.31
C LEU A 172 22.57 5.51 10.59
N LYS A 173 23.91 5.47 10.65
CA LYS A 173 24.71 4.36 10.12
C LYS A 173 24.32 3.04 10.74
N LYS A 174 24.22 2.98 12.08
CA LYS A 174 23.82 1.76 12.78
C LYS A 174 22.43 1.30 12.34
N LEU A 175 21.47 2.22 12.24
CA LEU A 175 20.10 1.93 11.80
C LEU A 175 20.05 1.40 10.36
N LEU A 176 20.71 2.09 9.42
CA LEU A 176 20.72 1.72 8.01
C LEU A 176 21.45 0.40 7.80
N ASN A 177 22.54 0.14 8.52
CA ASN A 177 23.26 -1.13 8.48
C ASN A 177 22.41 -2.28 9.05
N SER A 178 21.73 -2.07 10.19
CA SER A 178 20.90 -3.13 10.79
C SER A 178 19.64 -3.43 9.97
N THR A 179 19.17 -2.49 9.16
CA THR A 179 17.99 -2.66 8.29
C THR A 179 18.32 -2.94 6.82
N LYS A 180 19.61 -2.92 6.45
CA LYS A 180 20.08 -3.20 5.08
C LYS A 180 19.67 -4.58 4.57
N PRO A 181 19.82 -5.69 5.33
CA PRO A 181 19.47 -7.02 4.80
C PRO A 181 18.00 -7.13 4.38
N ILE A 182 17.07 -6.67 5.24
CA ILE A 182 15.64 -6.72 4.93
C ILE A 182 15.27 -5.80 3.76
N TYR A 183 15.95 -4.65 3.61
CA TYR A 183 15.79 -3.76 2.47
C TYR A 183 16.26 -4.41 1.16
N GLU A 184 17.40 -5.11 1.17
CA GLU A 184 17.95 -5.80 -0.01
C GLU A 184 17.05 -6.97 -0.45
N GLU A 185 16.60 -7.79 0.50
CA GLU A 185 15.62 -8.85 0.23
C GLU A 185 14.31 -8.30 -0.34
N GLN A 186 13.82 -7.20 0.23
CA GLN A 186 12.63 -6.51 -0.28
C GLN A 186 12.85 -6.04 -1.72
N CYS A 187 14.00 -5.45 -2.04
CA CYS A 187 14.32 -4.99 -3.39
C CYS A 187 14.39 -6.15 -4.39
N SER A 188 14.97 -7.29 -3.99
CA SER A 188 15.00 -8.50 -4.81
C SER A 188 13.59 -8.99 -5.15
N LEU A 189 12.72 -9.10 -4.15
CA LEU A 189 11.33 -9.51 -4.37
C LEU A 189 10.56 -8.48 -5.22
N LEU A 190 10.79 -7.18 -4.98
CA LEU A 190 10.13 -6.13 -5.74
C LEU A 190 10.47 -6.20 -7.23
N HIS A 191 11.72 -6.52 -7.58
CA HIS A 191 12.15 -6.69 -8.96
C HIS A 191 11.34 -7.79 -9.68
N ASP A 192 11.27 -8.98 -9.08
CA ASP A 192 10.52 -10.10 -9.66
C ASP A 192 9.01 -9.81 -9.72
N PHE A 193 8.45 -9.14 -8.70
CA PHE A 193 7.06 -8.73 -8.67
C PHE A 193 6.72 -7.68 -9.74
N GLN A 194 7.60 -6.71 -9.97
CA GLN A 194 7.43 -5.69 -11.01
C GLN A 194 7.42 -6.31 -12.40
N TRP A 195 8.25 -7.35 -12.63
CA TRP A 195 8.20 -8.07 -13.89
C TRP A 195 6.86 -8.79 -14.09
N LEU A 196 6.36 -9.50 -13.09
CA LEU A 196 5.03 -10.12 -13.16
C LEU A 196 3.93 -9.08 -13.45
N ARG A 197 4.00 -7.91 -12.80
CA ARG A 197 3.06 -6.82 -13.07
C ARG A 197 3.18 -6.27 -14.49
N ALA A 198 4.38 -6.16 -15.03
CA ALA A 198 4.59 -5.73 -16.41
C ALA A 198 3.95 -6.74 -17.38
N ILE A 199 4.10 -8.05 -17.12
CA ILE A 199 3.42 -9.09 -17.92
C ILE A 199 1.89 -8.86 -17.92
N PHE A 200 1.27 -8.66 -16.75
CA PHE A 200 -0.18 -8.41 -16.67
C PHE A 200 -0.64 -7.03 -17.13
N SER A 201 0.28 -6.09 -17.39
CA SER A 201 -0.10 -4.80 -17.97
C SER A 201 -0.43 -4.89 -19.47
N HIS A 202 -0.03 -5.97 -20.14
CA HIS A 202 -0.34 -6.23 -21.54
C HIS A 202 -1.77 -6.74 -21.74
N ARG A 203 -2.74 -5.81 -21.68
CA ARG A 203 -4.17 -6.11 -21.86
C ARG A 203 -4.54 -6.51 -23.28
N GLU A 204 -3.67 -6.21 -24.24
CA GLU A 204 -3.83 -6.50 -25.66
C GLU A 204 -3.38 -7.91 -26.05
N TRP A 205 -2.80 -8.69 -25.13
CA TRP A 205 -2.35 -10.06 -25.40
C TRP A 205 -3.43 -11.07 -25.06
N SER A 206 -3.44 -12.20 -25.76
CA SER A 206 -4.29 -13.35 -25.40
C SER A 206 -3.87 -13.99 -24.08
N GLY A 207 -4.80 -14.72 -23.45
CA GLY A 207 -4.59 -15.44 -22.21
C GLY A 207 -3.43 -16.43 -22.31
N ASP A 208 -3.35 -17.16 -23.41
CA ASP A 208 -2.23 -18.07 -23.71
C ASP A 208 -0.88 -17.38 -23.79
N ARG A 209 -0.83 -16.17 -24.39
CA ARG A 209 0.41 -15.42 -24.50
C ARG A 209 0.85 -14.91 -23.13
N ILE A 210 -0.08 -14.36 -22.33
CA ILE A 210 0.20 -13.96 -20.94
C ILE A 210 0.70 -15.16 -20.14
N LYS A 211 -0.01 -16.29 -20.19
CA LYS A 211 0.35 -17.54 -19.50
C LYS A 211 1.77 -17.98 -19.85
N LYS A 212 2.15 -17.98 -21.12
CA LYS A 212 3.53 -18.30 -21.56
C LYS A 212 4.59 -17.40 -20.90
N TRP A 213 4.32 -16.10 -20.79
CA TRP A 213 5.25 -15.17 -20.14
C TRP A 213 5.30 -15.34 -18.63
N VAL A 214 4.16 -15.62 -17.98
CA VAL A 214 4.15 -15.98 -16.55
C VAL A 214 4.93 -17.28 -16.30
N GLN A 215 4.79 -18.28 -17.16
CA GLN A 215 5.58 -19.52 -17.07
C GLN A 215 7.08 -19.27 -17.27
N LYS A 216 7.46 -18.33 -18.15
CA LYS A 216 8.85 -17.88 -18.27
C LYS A 216 9.36 -17.23 -16.99
N TRP A 217 8.56 -16.37 -16.37
CA TRP A 217 8.87 -15.77 -15.08
C TRP A 217 9.03 -16.84 -13.97
N LEU A 218 8.10 -17.80 -13.87
CA LEU A 218 8.21 -18.94 -12.95
C LEU A 218 9.46 -19.79 -13.19
N SER A 219 9.81 -20.05 -14.45
CA SER A 219 11.00 -20.85 -14.80
C SER A 219 12.30 -20.27 -14.26
N LEU A 220 12.37 -18.94 -14.11
CA LEU A 220 13.54 -18.28 -13.54
C LEU A 220 13.58 -18.41 -12.02
N LEU A 221 12.42 -18.38 -11.37
CA LEU A 221 12.32 -18.67 -9.94
C LEU A 221 12.72 -20.12 -9.65
N HIS A 222 12.23 -21.08 -10.45
CA HIS A 222 12.63 -22.49 -10.35
C HIS A 222 14.14 -22.66 -10.47
N LYS A 223 14.78 -22.09 -11.50
CA LYS A 223 16.24 -22.15 -11.66
C LYS A 223 17.00 -21.60 -10.45
N ARG A 224 16.54 -20.49 -9.86
CA ARG A 224 17.16 -19.93 -8.65
C ARG A 224 16.97 -20.83 -7.43
N LEU A 225 15.83 -21.51 -7.31
CA LEU A 225 15.55 -22.46 -6.23
C LEU A 225 16.30 -23.79 -6.39
N GLU A 226 16.49 -24.26 -7.62
CA GLU A 226 17.34 -25.42 -7.94
C GLU A 226 18.78 -25.20 -7.50
N LEU A 227 19.35 -24.02 -7.80
CA LEU A 227 20.68 -23.63 -7.32
C LEU A 227 20.78 -23.60 -5.79
N ALA A 228 19.68 -23.29 -5.11
CA ALA A 228 19.58 -23.33 -3.65
C ALA A 228 19.22 -24.72 -3.10
N SER A 229 19.09 -25.75 -3.96
CA SER A 229 18.69 -27.12 -3.59
C SER A 229 17.35 -27.20 -2.83
N MET A 230 16.39 -26.35 -3.19
CA MET A 230 15.07 -26.30 -2.54
C MET A 230 14.00 -27.05 -3.33
N GLU A 231 13.12 -27.76 -2.62
CA GLU A 231 11.92 -28.36 -3.21
C GLU A 231 10.96 -27.26 -3.69
N HIS A 232 10.57 -27.31 -4.96
CA HIS A 232 9.82 -26.25 -5.63
C HIS A 232 8.65 -26.76 -6.49
N VAL A 233 8.30 -28.05 -6.35
CA VAL A 233 7.14 -28.64 -7.05
C VAL A 233 5.85 -28.13 -6.41
N ALA A 234 5.06 -27.35 -7.16
CA ALA A 234 3.89 -26.62 -6.66
C ALA A 234 2.93 -27.47 -5.81
N ALA A 235 2.64 -28.71 -6.23
CA ALA A 235 1.74 -29.64 -5.55
C ALA A 235 2.20 -30.02 -4.13
N ASN A 236 3.50 -29.96 -3.84
CA ASN A 236 4.07 -30.32 -2.54
C ASN A 236 4.20 -29.10 -1.61
N LEU A 237 4.01 -27.88 -2.14
CA LEU A 237 4.23 -26.65 -1.38
C LEU A 237 3.06 -26.35 -0.45
N LYS A 238 3.38 -26.21 0.84
CA LYS A 238 2.41 -25.78 1.85
C LYS A 238 2.30 -24.26 1.87
N TRP A 239 1.08 -23.79 2.11
CA TRP A 239 0.87 -22.37 2.37
C TRP A 239 1.60 -21.95 3.65
N GLN A 240 2.25 -20.79 3.59
CA GLN A 240 2.90 -20.16 4.72
C GLN A 240 2.36 -18.73 4.89
N TYR A 241 2.15 -18.33 6.14
CA TYR A 241 1.71 -16.97 6.43
C TYR A 241 2.82 -15.95 6.10
N PRO A 242 2.52 -14.88 5.34
CA PRO A 242 3.53 -13.87 5.01
C PRO A 242 4.10 -13.19 6.26
N SER A 243 5.42 -13.29 6.43
CA SER A 243 6.14 -12.68 7.55
C SER A 243 7.33 -11.88 7.06
N HIS A 244 7.77 -10.89 7.83
CA HIS A 244 9.00 -10.14 7.54
C HIS A 244 10.25 -11.03 7.60
N ALA A 245 10.20 -12.11 8.39
CA ALA A 245 11.26 -13.11 8.53
C ALA A 245 11.29 -14.14 7.38
N MET A 246 10.27 -14.18 6.52
CA MET A 246 10.24 -15.07 5.37
C MET A 246 11.38 -14.72 4.42
N THR A 247 12.19 -15.70 4.05
CA THR A 247 13.29 -15.54 3.10
C THR A 247 12.77 -15.24 1.69
N VAL A 248 13.67 -14.77 0.82
CA VAL A 248 13.33 -14.52 -0.60
C VAL A 248 12.87 -15.80 -1.29
N GLN A 249 13.54 -16.92 -1.00
CA GLN A 249 13.23 -18.22 -1.57
C GLN A 249 11.86 -18.74 -1.11
N GLU A 250 11.54 -18.63 0.18
CA GLU A 250 10.21 -19.01 0.69
C GLU A 250 9.09 -18.17 0.05
N ALA A 251 9.34 -16.88 -0.19
CA ALA A 251 8.39 -16.03 -0.91
C ALA A 251 8.19 -16.50 -2.37
N TRP A 252 9.26 -16.87 -3.08
CA TRP A 252 9.16 -17.46 -4.43
C TRP A 252 8.36 -18.78 -4.42
N LEU A 253 8.56 -19.65 -3.43
CA LEU A 253 7.76 -20.87 -3.26
C LEU A 253 6.27 -20.54 -3.08
N GLN A 254 5.94 -19.53 -2.28
CA GLN A 254 4.55 -19.10 -2.14
C GLN A 254 3.97 -18.54 -3.44
N TRP A 255 4.77 -17.89 -4.28
CA TRP A 255 4.33 -17.40 -5.58
C TRP A 255 4.07 -18.51 -6.58
N ILE A 256 4.95 -19.52 -6.65
CA ILE A 256 4.75 -20.72 -7.47
C ILE A 256 3.45 -21.43 -7.09
N ARG A 257 3.27 -21.71 -5.79
CA ARG A 257 2.04 -22.32 -5.25
C ARG A 257 0.79 -21.48 -5.56
N LEU A 258 0.91 -20.15 -5.51
CA LEU A 258 -0.21 -19.25 -5.75
C LEU A 258 -0.61 -19.22 -7.22
N GLU A 259 0.35 -19.17 -8.15
CA GLU A 259 0.07 -19.22 -9.59
C GLU A 259 -0.60 -20.54 -9.97
N ASP A 260 -0.05 -21.67 -9.52
CA ASP A 260 -0.64 -22.99 -9.73
C ASP A 260 -2.10 -23.03 -9.26
N SER A 261 -2.36 -22.48 -8.08
CA SER A 261 -3.72 -22.39 -7.54
C SER A 261 -4.65 -21.55 -8.41
N TYR A 262 -4.17 -20.43 -8.98
CA TYR A 262 -4.96 -19.46 -9.75
C TYR A 262 -5.01 -19.75 -11.26
N ASN A 263 -4.21 -20.69 -11.76
CA ASN A 263 -3.96 -20.90 -13.19
C ASN A 263 -5.24 -20.99 -14.03
N ASP A 264 -6.24 -21.73 -13.53
CA ASP A 264 -7.49 -22.01 -14.25
C ASP A 264 -8.31 -20.76 -14.59
N GLY A 265 -8.28 -19.73 -13.74
CA GLY A 265 -9.13 -18.53 -13.89
C GLY A 265 -8.37 -17.22 -14.07
N LEU A 266 -7.04 -17.21 -13.90
CA LEU A 266 -6.23 -15.98 -13.88
C LEU A 266 -6.13 -15.30 -15.25
N TYR A 267 -6.23 -16.11 -16.32
CA TYR A 267 -5.97 -15.69 -17.70
C TYR A 267 -7.25 -15.52 -18.54
N CYS A 268 -8.41 -15.96 -18.05
CA CYS A 268 -9.65 -16.02 -18.83
C CYS A 268 -10.08 -14.67 -19.40
N ALA A 269 -9.93 -13.58 -18.64
CA ALA A 269 -10.35 -12.25 -19.07
C ALA A 269 -9.54 -11.66 -20.23
N TYR A 270 -8.41 -12.26 -20.62
CA TYR A 270 -7.63 -11.79 -21.78
C TYR A 270 -8.22 -12.24 -23.12
N ASP A 271 -9.04 -13.28 -23.11
CA ASP A 271 -9.61 -13.86 -24.34
C ASP A 271 -11.02 -13.32 -24.65
N ASP A 272 -11.53 -12.43 -23.79
CA ASP A 272 -12.86 -11.80 -23.93
C ASP A 272 -12.76 -10.31 -23.57
N PRO A 273 -12.98 -9.38 -24.52
CA PRO A 273 -12.88 -7.94 -24.28
C PRO A 273 -13.96 -7.38 -23.36
N ASP A 274 -15.07 -8.10 -23.15
CA ASP A 274 -16.18 -7.67 -22.30
C ASP A 274 -15.96 -8.04 -20.82
N LEU A 275 -14.89 -8.81 -20.52
CA LEU A 275 -14.57 -9.25 -19.15
C LEU A 275 -13.55 -8.34 -18.47
N ASP A 276 -13.90 -7.92 -17.26
CA ASP A 276 -12.97 -7.24 -16.37
C ASP A 276 -11.95 -8.21 -15.73
N PHE A 277 -10.73 -7.73 -15.52
CA PHE A 277 -9.68 -8.47 -14.80
C PHE A 277 -9.83 -8.43 -13.27
N THR A 278 -10.76 -7.62 -12.77
CA THR A 278 -10.96 -7.39 -11.34
C THR A 278 -12.38 -6.96 -11.00
N ASN A 279 -12.87 -7.44 -9.86
CA ASN A 279 -14.10 -6.97 -9.23
C ASN A 279 -13.84 -5.91 -8.13
N ASN A 280 -12.59 -5.46 -7.94
CA ASN A 280 -12.20 -4.62 -6.81
C ASN A 280 -12.96 -3.28 -6.74
N ALA A 281 -13.30 -2.66 -7.88
CA ALA A 281 -14.11 -1.44 -7.90
C ALA A 281 -15.51 -1.67 -7.30
N LYS A 282 -16.17 -2.77 -7.71
CA LYS A 282 -17.47 -3.20 -7.18
C LYS A 282 -17.37 -3.56 -5.69
N GLU A 283 -16.30 -4.20 -5.27
CA GLU A 283 -16.07 -4.49 -3.85
C GLU A 283 -15.88 -3.22 -3.01
N GLN A 284 -15.06 -2.28 -3.48
CA GLN A 284 -14.85 -0.98 -2.82
C GLN A 284 -16.16 -0.21 -2.69
N LEU A 285 -16.96 -0.21 -3.74
CA LEU A 285 -18.31 0.36 -3.74
C LEU A 285 -19.19 -0.23 -2.62
N PHE A 286 -19.23 -1.56 -2.49
CA PHE A 286 -19.97 -2.21 -1.41
C PHE A 286 -19.39 -1.91 -0.03
N HIS A 287 -18.07 -1.82 0.10
CA HIS A 287 -17.41 -1.45 1.34
C HIS A 287 -17.72 -0.01 1.77
N HIS A 288 -17.67 0.96 0.85
CA HIS A 288 -18.03 2.35 1.11
C HIS A 288 -19.49 2.48 1.53
N SER A 289 -20.38 1.79 0.82
CA SER A 289 -21.81 1.75 1.16
C SER A 289 -22.03 1.23 2.58
N LYS A 290 -21.39 0.10 2.94
CA LYS A 290 -21.46 -0.47 4.29
C LYS A 290 -20.89 0.47 5.35
N ALA A 291 -19.77 1.13 5.07
CA ALA A 291 -19.15 2.10 5.98
C ALA A 291 -20.05 3.31 6.22
N HIS A 292 -20.70 3.82 5.17
CA HIS A 292 -21.67 4.91 5.26
C HIS A 292 -22.87 4.51 6.13
N PHE A 293 -23.48 3.34 5.89
CA PHE A 293 -24.57 2.83 6.75
C PHE A 293 -24.13 2.63 8.21
N LYS A 294 -22.90 2.16 8.44
CA LYS A 294 -22.33 2.03 9.80
C LYS A 294 -22.16 3.39 10.48
N SER A 295 -21.79 4.43 9.73
CA SER A 295 -21.66 5.79 10.23
C SER A 295 -23.01 6.39 10.59
N LEU A 296 -24.03 6.21 9.73
CA LEU A 296 -25.37 6.76 9.92
C LEU A 296 -26.20 6.05 11.00
N LEU A 297 -26.13 4.72 11.06
CA LEU A 297 -27.09 3.89 11.81
C LEU A 297 -26.45 3.07 12.93
N GLY A 298 -25.14 3.23 13.16
CA GLY A 298 -24.38 2.43 14.11
C GLY A 298 -24.26 0.96 13.72
N ARG A 299 -23.68 0.12 14.60
CA ARG A 299 -23.39 -1.30 14.31
C ARG A 299 -24.62 -2.21 14.29
N GLN A 300 -25.67 -1.87 15.02
CA GLN A 300 -26.79 -2.77 15.30
C GLN A 300 -27.78 -2.93 14.14
N ASN A 301 -27.84 -1.97 13.20
CA ASN A 301 -28.89 -1.91 12.18
C ASN A 301 -28.39 -2.02 10.73
N ILE A 302 -27.09 -2.26 10.52
CA ILE A 302 -26.48 -2.27 9.17
C ILE A 302 -27.14 -3.29 8.25
N GLY A 303 -27.38 -4.52 8.73
CA GLY A 303 -27.94 -5.60 7.92
C GLY A 303 -29.34 -5.26 7.39
N ARG A 304 -30.22 -4.74 8.25
CA ARG A 304 -31.60 -4.38 7.91
C ARG A 304 -31.66 -3.14 7.00
N ALA A 305 -30.81 -2.15 7.25
CA ALA A 305 -30.70 -0.95 6.43
C ALA A 305 -30.16 -1.26 5.03
N TYR A 306 -29.14 -2.11 4.94
CA TYR A 306 -28.56 -2.55 3.67
C TYR A 306 -29.54 -3.43 2.87
N GLN A 307 -30.28 -4.33 3.52
CA GLN A 307 -31.32 -5.13 2.85
C GLN A 307 -32.47 -4.29 2.30
N SER A 308 -32.87 -3.23 3.00
CA SER A 308 -34.01 -2.38 2.60
C SER A 308 -33.62 -1.29 1.59
N ARG A 309 -32.41 -0.71 1.71
CA ARG A 309 -31.99 0.48 0.95
C ARG A 309 -30.72 0.27 0.13
N GLY A 310 -29.98 -0.80 0.35
CA GLY A 310 -28.67 -1.02 -0.28
C GLY A 310 -28.72 -1.15 -1.79
N GLY A 311 -29.82 -1.71 -2.35
CA GLY A 311 -30.01 -1.75 -3.80
C GLY A 311 -30.23 -0.39 -4.43
N LEU A 312 -31.05 0.46 -3.80
CA LEU A 312 -31.24 1.85 -4.25
C LEU A 312 -29.96 2.67 -4.10
N TYR A 313 -29.20 2.43 -3.03
CA TYR A 313 -27.94 3.12 -2.78
C TYR A 313 -26.84 2.71 -3.78
N ALA A 314 -26.76 1.42 -4.15
CA ALA A 314 -25.85 0.96 -5.19
C ALA A 314 -26.18 1.58 -6.56
N HIS A 315 -27.47 1.72 -6.90
CA HIS A 315 -27.90 2.43 -8.11
C HIS A 315 -27.55 3.92 -8.08
N LEU A 316 -27.65 4.58 -6.91
CA LEU A 316 -27.27 5.98 -6.78
C LEU A 316 -25.77 6.21 -6.92
N ILE A 317 -24.93 5.22 -6.61
CA ILE A 317 -23.48 5.32 -6.74
C ILE A 317 -22.97 4.98 -8.15
N ASP A 318 -23.77 4.27 -8.94
CA ASP A 318 -23.52 4.03 -10.36
C ASP A 318 -23.94 5.21 -11.26
N LEU A 319 -24.55 6.25 -10.68
CA LEU A 319 -24.82 7.49 -11.39
C LEU A 319 -23.50 8.25 -11.59
N ASP A 320 -23.31 8.82 -12.78
CA ASP A 320 -22.16 9.65 -13.10
C ASP A 320 -22.07 10.83 -12.12
N TYR A 321 -21.08 10.78 -11.25
CA TYR A 321 -20.73 11.85 -10.32
C TYR A 321 -19.80 12.87 -10.99
N SER A 322 -20.10 13.26 -12.23
CA SER A 322 -19.51 14.46 -12.81
C SER A 322 -19.99 15.68 -12.01
N ASP A 323 -19.15 16.71 -11.91
CA ASP A 323 -19.42 17.92 -11.09
C ASP A 323 -20.81 18.55 -11.39
N GLU A 324 -21.33 18.34 -12.62
CA GLU A 324 -22.66 18.76 -13.09
C GLU A 324 -23.84 18.02 -12.42
N HIS A 325 -23.69 16.74 -12.07
CA HIS A 325 -24.77 15.90 -11.50
C HIS A 325 -24.66 15.68 -9.99
N ILE A 326 -23.45 15.73 -9.39
CA ILE A 326 -23.29 15.66 -7.92
C ILE A 326 -24.01 16.84 -7.24
N SER A 327 -23.90 18.02 -7.82
CA SER A 327 -24.34 19.28 -7.20
C SER A 327 -25.85 19.27 -6.93
N SER A 328 -26.66 18.76 -7.86
CA SER A 328 -28.12 18.72 -7.70
C SER A 328 -28.58 17.71 -6.64
N VAL A 329 -27.85 16.59 -6.49
CA VAL A 329 -28.12 15.55 -5.48
C VAL A 329 -27.66 15.97 -4.09
N LEU A 330 -26.52 16.67 -3.97
CA LEU A 330 -26.00 17.17 -2.69
C LEU A 330 -26.74 18.42 -2.18
N LEU A 331 -27.25 19.27 -3.08
CA LEU A 331 -27.95 20.52 -2.70
C LEU A 331 -29.32 20.29 -2.05
N ALA A 332 -29.89 19.08 -2.12
CA ALA A 332 -31.13 18.72 -1.42
C ALA A 332 -30.93 18.36 0.07
N SER A 333 -29.70 18.36 0.58
CA SER A 333 -29.38 18.05 1.98
C SER A 333 -28.61 19.21 2.58
N GLU A 334 -29.06 19.81 3.69
CA GLU A 334 -28.39 20.97 4.32
C GLU A 334 -27.13 20.58 5.13
N THR A 335 -26.87 19.30 5.36
CA THR A 335 -25.75 18.78 6.18
C THR A 335 -24.35 18.80 5.52
N PRO A 336 -24.17 18.55 4.21
CA PRO A 336 -22.89 18.63 3.52
C PRO A 336 -22.22 20.01 3.61
N LEU A 337 -23.00 21.09 3.75
CA LEU A 337 -22.52 22.46 3.94
C LEU A 337 -21.77 22.66 5.28
N ILE A 338 -22.12 21.89 6.31
CA ILE A 338 -21.45 21.94 7.63
C ILE A 338 -20.20 21.04 7.63
N GLU A 339 -20.25 19.87 6.98
CA GLU A 339 -19.10 18.94 6.92
C GLU A 339 -18.00 19.38 5.94
N ALA A 340 -18.35 20.03 4.82
CA ALA A 340 -17.37 20.60 3.89
C ALA A 340 -16.52 21.70 4.54
N ASN A 341 -17.11 22.51 5.41
CA ASN A 341 -16.38 23.53 6.18
C ASN A 341 -15.48 22.90 7.25
N ARG A 342 -15.87 21.76 7.86
CA ARG A 342 -15.05 21.01 8.82
C ARG A 342 -13.86 20.29 8.16
N HIS A 343 -14.04 19.77 6.94
CA HIS A 343 -12.95 19.21 6.13
C HIS A 343 -11.96 20.28 5.67
N LYS A 344 -12.44 21.47 5.24
CA LYS A 344 -11.57 22.63 4.96
C LYS A 344 -10.79 23.07 6.21
N HIS A 345 -11.41 23.08 7.39
CA HIS A 345 -10.74 23.49 8.63
C HIS A 345 -9.73 22.45 9.17
N ASN A 346 -10.05 21.15 9.13
CA ASN A 346 -9.14 20.09 9.58
C ASN A 346 -7.99 19.81 8.60
N ALA A 347 -8.22 19.98 7.30
CA ALA A 347 -7.17 19.92 6.28
C ALA A 347 -6.20 21.11 6.35
N GLN A 348 -6.66 22.26 6.86
CA GLN A 348 -5.84 23.46 7.02
C GLN A 348 -4.92 23.43 8.26
N TYR A 349 -5.24 22.66 9.32
CA TYR A 349 -4.49 22.71 10.59
C TYR A 349 -3.56 21.51 10.90
N THR A 350 -3.79 20.31 10.35
CA THR A 350 -3.06 19.10 10.82
C THR A 350 -1.78 18.78 10.03
N VAL A 351 -1.61 19.30 8.80
CA VAL A 351 -0.54 18.90 7.88
C VAL A 351 -0.02 20.12 7.11
N LYS A 352 0.59 21.09 7.79
CA LYS A 352 1.50 22.04 7.13
C LYS A 352 2.69 21.24 6.53
N ARG A 353 2.46 20.73 5.32
CA ARG A 353 3.36 20.21 4.27
C ARG A 353 4.65 19.51 4.73
N ARG A 354 4.56 18.35 5.38
CA ARG A 354 5.67 17.38 5.31
C ARG A 354 5.63 16.71 3.93
N LYS A 355 6.45 17.20 3.01
CA LYS A 355 6.75 16.50 1.75
C LYS A 355 7.81 15.46 2.03
N TRP A 356 7.51 14.19 1.79
CA TRP A 356 8.43 13.10 2.10
C TRP A 356 9.39 12.77 0.96
N ARG A 357 9.17 13.32 -0.25
CA ARG A 357 10.04 13.16 -1.42
C ARG A 357 11.26 14.09 -1.33
N ILE A 358 11.93 14.08 -0.19
CA ILE A 358 13.06 14.96 0.12
C ILE A 358 14.28 14.75 -0.79
N ARG A 359 14.34 13.60 -1.49
CA ARG A 359 15.36 13.30 -2.49
C ARG A 359 15.06 13.89 -3.87
N GLU A 360 13.81 14.28 -4.12
CA GLU A 360 13.32 14.78 -5.40
C GLU A 360 13.04 16.29 -5.35
N GLU A 361 12.69 16.81 -4.18
CA GLU A 361 12.41 18.23 -3.95
C GLU A 361 13.19 18.71 -2.73
N GLU A 362 13.98 19.79 -2.92
CA GLU A 362 14.69 20.43 -1.81
C GLU A 362 13.73 21.11 -0.84
N THR A 363 13.89 20.81 0.44
CA THR A 363 13.07 21.36 1.53
C THR A 363 13.61 22.70 2.06
N GLY A 364 14.83 23.07 1.68
CA GLY A 364 15.59 24.20 2.26
C GLY A 364 16.19 23.91 3.65
N ASN A 365 15.93 22.74 4.23
CA ASN A 365 16.40 22.42 5.59
C ASN A 365 17.91 22.22 5.68
N PHE A 366 18.53 21.62 4.67
CA PHE A 366 19.99 21.47 4.64
C PHE A 366 20.70 22.82 4.49
N GLU A 367 20.21 23.71 3.62
CA GLU A 367 20.73 25.07 3.49
C GLU A 367 20.61 25.86 4.80
N ARG A 368 19.45 25.76 5.47
CA ARG A 368 19.23 26.34 6.79
C ARG A 368 20.19 25.77 7.83
N PHE A 369 20.44 24.47 7.80
CA PHE A 369 21.39 23.83 8.70
C PHE A 369 22.83 24.27 8.45
N GLU A 370 23.26 24.36 7.18
CA GLU A 370 24.58 24.86 6.80
C GLU A 370 24.77 26.32 7.24
N SER A 371 23.73 27.15 7.09
CA SER A 371 23.71 28.53 7.59
C SER A 371 23.87 28.58 9.11
N ASN A 372 23.18 27.71 9.85
CA ASN A 372 23.35 27.57 11.30
C ASN A 372 24.80 27.21 11.66
N LEU A 373 25.43 26.29 10.93
CA LEU A 373 26.82 25.89 11.16
C LEU A 373 27.81 27.02 10.83
N GLN A 374 27.59 27.78 9.76
CA GLN A 374 28.42 28.94 9.40
C GLN A 374 28.34 30.06 10.43
N ALA A 375 27.15 30.35 10.97
CA ALA A 375 26.97 31.35 12.03
C ALA A 375 27.81 31.03 13.28
N LEU A 376 27.98 29.74 13.59
CA LEU A 376 28.83 29.29 14.71
C LEU A 376 30.33 29.47 14.44
N LYS A 377 30.76 29.35 13.17
CA LYS A 377 32.16 29.53 12.75
C LYS A 377 32.57 31.01 12.74
N ASN A 378 31.68 31.88 12.24
CA ASN A 378 31.94 33.31 12.05
C ASN A 378 31.96 34.14 13.35
N GLN A 379 31.56 33.56 14.49
CA GLN A 379 31.65 34.19 15.82
C GLN A 379 33.02 33.95 16.49
N GLY A 380 34.07 33.73 15.69
CA GLY A 380 35.45 33.44 16.08
C GLY A 380 36.24 34.66 16.50
#